data_AF-A0A9P7J2T0-F1
#
_entry.id   AF-A0A9P7J2T0-F1
#
_cell.length_a   1.000
_cell.length_b   1.000
_cell.length_c   1.000
_cell.angle_alpha   90.00
_cell.angle_beta   90.00
_cell.angle_gamma   90.00
#
_symmetry.space_group_name_H-M   'P 1'
#
loop_
_entity.id
_entity.type
_entity.pdbx_description
1 polymer ?
#
loop_
_entity_poly.entity_id
_entity_poly.type
_entity_poly.pdbx_seq_one_letter_code
_entity_poly.pdbx_strand_id
1 'polypeptide(L)'
;NDDLAIKLEPLVNNSSSLEHEYCILKQLEGGAGILHVEWFGREATFDTLVLDLLGPSLHDLFLAQNRKFTLHTILNIGDQLVSWFMVGPGIGRC
;
A
#
# COMPACT_ATOMS: atom_id res chain seq x y z
N ASN A 1 -6.41 14.81 -13.61
CA ASN A 1 -5.05 14.30 -13.85
C ASN A 1 -4.70 13.69 -12.53
N ASP A 2 -4.76 12.38 -12.45
CA ASP A 2 -4.68 11.67 -11.19
C ASP A 2 -3.21 11.29 -10.96
N ASP A 3 -2.69 11.58 -9.77
CA ASP A 3 -1.31 11.27 -9.43
C ASP A 3 -1.21 9.77 -9.11
N LEU A 4 -0.43 9.04 -9.91
CA LEU A 4 -0.26 7.59 -9.81
C LEU A 4 1.18 7.24 -9.45
N ALA A 5 1.33 6.15 -8.70
CA ALA A 5 2.60 5.50 -8.42
C ALA A 5 2.79 4.29 -9.32
N ILE A 6 4.02 4.08 -9.79
CA ILE A 6 4.41 2.92 -10.60
C ILE A 6 5.49 2.16 -9.86
N LYS A 7 5.23 0.90 -9.53
CA LYS A 7 6.20 -0.04 -8.98
C LYS A 7 6.66 -1.00 -10.09
N LEU A 8 7.97 -1.12 -10.26
CA LEU A 8 8.61 -1.96 -11.27
C LEU A 8 9.51 -2.97 -10.59
N GLU A 9 9.35 -4.25 -10.90
CA GLU A 9 10.22 -5.32 -10.43
C GLU A 9 10.79 -6.12 -11.61
N PRO A 10 12.12 -6.31 -11.70
CA PRO A 10 12.70 -7.17 -12.72
C PRO A 10 12.33 -8.63 -12.47
N LEU A 11 12.14 -9.38 -13.55
CA LEU A 11 11.90 -10.81 -13.47
C LEU A 11 13.19 -11.53 -13.09
N VAL A 12 13.16 -12.24 -11.96
CA VAL A 12 14.22 -13.16 -11.53
C VAL A 12 13.66 -14.57 -11.64
N ASN A 13 14.30 -15.43 -12.44
CA ASN A 13 13.82 -16.79 -12.73
C ASN A 13 12.38 -16.83 -13.26
N ASN A 14 12.00 -15.84 -14.10
CA ASN A 14 10.66 -15.71 -14.69
C ASN A 14 9.53 -15.44 -13.68
N SER A 15 9.89 -14.98 -12.47
CA SER A 15 8.96 -14.62 -11.40
C SER A 15 9.35 -13.29 -10.75
N SER A 16 8.36 -12.57 -10.24
CA SER A 16 8.54 -11.43 -9.33
C SER A 16 7.59 -11.60 -8.14
N SER A 17 7.83 -10.86 -7.06
CA SER A 17 6.87 -10.76 -5.96
C SER A 17 5.65 -9.92 -6.31
N LEU A 18 5.73 -9.11 -7.36
CA LEU A 18 4.76 -8.09 -7.69
C LEU A 18 3.39 -8.66 -8.10
N GLU A 19 3.36 -9.83 -8.75
CA GLU A 19 2.09 -10.53 -9.05
C GLU A 19 1.36 -10.96 -7.79
N HIS A 20 2.10 -11.42 -6.77
CA HIS A 20 1.52 -11.82 -5.49
C HIS A 20 0.98 -10.60 -4.73
N GLU A 21 1.71 -9.49 -4.73
CA GLU A 21 1.26 -8.22 -4.16
C GLU A 21 0.00 -7.69 -4.85
N TYR A 22 -0.04 -7.72 -6.19
CA TYR A 22 -1.23 -7.40 -6.97
C TYR A 22 -2.45 -8.22 -6.53
N CYS A 23 -2.27 -9.54 -6.40
CA CYS A 23 -3.34 -10.46 -6.01
C CYS A 23 -3.89 -10.15 -4.61
N ILE A 24 -3.01 -9.86 -3.64
CA ILE A 24 -3.40 -9.45 -2.29
C ILE A 24 -4.14 -8.11 -2.32
N LEU A 25 -3.62 -7.11 -3.02
CA LEU A 25 -4.23 -5.79 -3.10
C LEU A 25 -5.63 -5.85 -3.72
N LYS A 26 -5.82 -6.65 -4.78
CA LYS A 26 -7.15 -6.87 -5.38
C LYS A 26 -8.11 -7.62 -4.47
N GLN A 27 -7.63 -8.55 -3.63
CA GLN A 27 -8.48 -9.22 -2.64
C GLN A 27 -8.92 -8.29 -1.52
N LEU A 28 -8.09 -7.30 -1.17
CA LEU A 28 -8.36 -6.32 -0.11
C LEU A 28 -9.06 -5.05 -0.63
N GLU A 29 -9.34 -4.97 -1.93
CA GLU A 29 -9.94 -3.82 -2.60
C GLU A 29 -11.29 -3.43 -1.96
N GLY A 30 -11.50 -2.13 -1.76
CA GLY A 30 -12.67 -1.60 -1.05
C GLY A 30 -12.54 -1.56 0.48
N GLY A 31 -11.46 -2.09 1.05
CA GLY A 31 -11.12 -1.92 2.47
C GLY A 31 -10.65 -0.50 2.79
N ALA A 32 -11.01 0.02 3.97
CA ALA A 32 -10.52 1.32 4.43
C ALA A 32 -9.00 1.29 4.64
N GLY A 33 -8.29 2.24 4.02
CA GLY A 33 -6.82 2.30 4.08
C GLY A 33 -6.10 1.40 3.08
N ILE A 34 -6.82 0.68 2.22
CA ILE A 34 -6.25 -0.07 1.10
C ILE A 34 -6.25 0.81 -0.15
N LEU A 35 -5.10 0.87 -0.82
CA LEU A 35 -4.89 1.63 -2.05
C LEU A 35 -5.54 0.94 -3.28
N HIS A 36 -6.05 1.72 -4.23
CA HIS A 36 -6.60 1.18 -5.47
C HIS A 36 -5.49 0.80 -6.44
N VAL A 37 -5.73 -0.29 -7.17
CA VAL A 37 -4.84 -0.74 -8.25
C VAL A 37 -5.50 -0.43 -9.59
N GLU A 38 -4.88 0.48 -10.33
CA GLU A 38 -5.27 0.86 -11.68
C GLU A 38 -4.92 -0.24 -12.69
N TRP A 39 -3.70 -0.80 -12.60
CA TRP A 39 -3.24 -1.76 -13.58
C TRP A 39 -2.08 -2.63 -13.09
N PHE A 40 -2.03 -3.86 -13.58
CA PHE A 40 -0.87 -4.74 -13.46
C PHE A 40 -0.58 -5.39 -14.81
N GLY A 41 0.69 -5.51 -15.15
CA GLY A 41 1.10 -6.27 -16.33
C GLY A 41 2.61 -6.43 -16.46
N ARG A 42 2.99 -7.28 -17.40
CA ARG A 42 4.38 -7.62 -17.70
C ARG A 42 4.82 -6.92 -18.96
N GLU A 43 5.87 -6.11 -18.85
CA GLU A 43 6.49 -5.43 -19.98
C GLU A 43 7.96 -5.84 -20.09
N ALA A 44 8.32 -6.50 -21.20
CA ALA A 44 9.63 -7.08 -21.44
C ALA A 44 10.13 -7.98 -20.27
N THR A 45 11.11 -7.51 -19.50
CA THR A 45 11.73 -8.25 -18.39
C THR A 45 11.31 -7.72 -17.02
N PHE A 46 10.19 -7.00 -16.94
CA PHE A 46 9.68 -6.39 -15.72
C PHE A 46 8.21 -6.71 -15.52
N ASP A 47 7.84 -6.94 -14.26
CA ASP A 47 6.46 -6.79 -13.83
C ASP A 47 6.24 -5.35 -13.37
N THR A 48 5.08 -4.79 -13.72
CA THR A 48 4.69 -3.41 -13.49
C THR A 48 3.35 -3.36 -12.77
N LEU A 49 3.28 -2.58 -11.71
CA LEU A 49 2.07 -2.31 -10.93
C LEU A 49 1.83 -0.80 -10.88
N VAL A 50 0.65 -0.38 -11.30
CA VAL A 50 0.20 1.02 -11.28
C VAL A 50 -0.91 1.14 -10.24
N LEU A 51 -0.72 2.07 -9.32
CA LEU A 51 -1.57 2.25 -8.15
C LEU A 51 -1.66 3.72 -7.76
N ASP A 52 -2.56 4.05 -6.84
CA ASP A 52 -2.70 5.42 -6.33
C ASP A 52 -1.39 5.93 -5.71
N LEU A 53 -1.01 7.18 -6.00
CA LEU A 53 0.10 7.81 -5.30
C LEU A 53 -0.32 8.16 -3.87
N LEU A 54 0.34 7.55 -2.89
CA LEU A 54 0.15 7.88 -1.48
C LEU A 54 1.02 9.07 -1.07
N GLY A 55 0.61 9.70 0.04
CA GLY A 55 1.39 10.75 0.70
C GLY A 55 2.69 10.23 1.34
N PRO A 56 3.40 11.10 2.08
CA PRO A 56 4.66 10.75 2.74
C PRO A 56 4.48 9.59 3.73
N SER A 57 5.52 8.78 3.87
CA SER A 57 5.50 7.68 4.81
C SER A 57 5.52 8.17 6.26
N LEU A 58 5.15 7.31 7.21
CA LEU A 58 5.31 7.60 8.64
C LEU A 58 6.77 7.90 9.01
N HIS A 59 7.75 7.30 8.30
CA HIS A 59 9.16 7.60 8.50
C HIS A 59 9.50 9.02 8.08
N ASP A 60 9.01 9.45 6.92
CA ASP A 60 9.24 10.82 6.41
C ASP A 60 8.61 11.86 7.34
N LEU A 61 7.39 11.59 7.82
CA LEU A 61 6.74 12.43 8.83
C LEU A 61 7.52 12.47 10.14
N PHE A 62 8.09 11.34 10.58
CA PHE A 62 8.89 11.26 11.79
C PHE A 62 10.18 12.08 11.66
N LEU A 63 10.84 12.01 10.51
CA LEU A 63 12.01 12.83 10.21
C LEU A 63 11.66 14.33 10.18
N ALA A 64 10.54 14.70 9.55
CA ALA A 64 10.06 16.07 9.49
C ALA A 64 9.75 16.67 10.87
N GLN A 65 9.40 15.83 11.85
CA GLN A 65 9.13 16.24 13.24
C GLN A 65 10.37 16.11 14.14
N ASN A 66 11.59 16.16 13.60
CA ASN A 66 12.84 16.02 14.35
C ASN A 66 12.90 14.73 15.19
N ARG A 67 12.39 13.63 14.63
CA ARG A 67 12.39 12.29 15.26
C ARG A 67 11.61 12.24 16.57
N LYS A 68 10.59 13.08 16.72
CA LYS A 68 9.67 13.09 17.88
C LYS A 68 8.24 13.36 17.43
N PHE A 69 7.33 12.49 17.82
CA PHE A 69 5.90 12.76 17.72
C PHE A 69 5.32 13.24 19.04
N THR A 70 4.28 14.07 18.97
CA THR A 70 3.49 14.44 20.14
C THR A 70 2.59 13.28 20.54
N LEU A 71 2.12 13.26 21.80
CA LEU A 71 1.14 12.26 22.25
C LEU A 71 -0.12 12.26 21.37
N HIS A 72 -0.63 13.44 21.02
CA HIS A 72 -1.79 13.57 20.14
C HIS A 72 -1.57 12.91 18.77
N THR A 73 -0.39 13.14 18.16
CA THR A 73 -0.03 12.49 16.88
C THR A 73 0.04 10.97 17.01
N ILE A 74 0.62 10.47 18.10
CA ILE A 74 0.72 9.02 18.36
C ILE A 74 -0.67 8.40 18.52
N LEU A 75 -1.56 9.05 19.26
CA LEU A 75 -2.95 8.57 19.45
C LEU A 75 -3.71 8.52 18.12
N ASN A 76 -3.61 9.56 17.29
CA ASN A 76 -4.29 9.59 15.98
C ASN A 76 -3.76 8.52 15.01
N ILE A 77 -2.45 8.25 15.02
CA ILE A 77 -1.87 7.16 14.21
C ILE A 77 -2.36 5.81 14.75
N GLY A 78 -2.32 5.62 16.07
CA GLY A 78 -2.77 4.38 16.70
C GLY A 78 -4.22 4.04 16.41
N ASP A 79 -5.11 5.03 16.48
CA ASP A 79 -6.54 4.87 16.17
C ASP A 79 -6.76 4.41 14.72
N GLN A 80 -6.06 5.02 13.75
CA GLN A 80 -6.14 4.61 12.34
C GLN A 80 -5.65 3.18 12.11
N LEU A 81 -4.49 2.81 12.69
CA LEU A 81 -3.93 1.47 12.54
C LEU A 81 -4.87 0.39 13.10
N VAL A 82 -5.49 0.66 14.26
CA VAL A 82 -6.46 -0.25 14.87
C VAL A 82 -7.73 -0.32 14.02
N SER A 83 -8.21 0.82 13.51
CA SER A 83 -9.39 0.89 12.65
C SER A 83 -9.22 0.07 11.36
N TRP A 84 -8.09 0.20 10.67
CA TRP A 84 -7.80 -0.60 9.46
C TRP A 84 -7.79 -2.11 9.74
N PHE A 85 -7.30 -2.51 10.91
CA PHE A 85 -7.26 -3.93 11.30
C PHE A 85 -8.64 -4.46 11.71
N MET A 86 -9.42 -3.68 12.46
CA MET A 86 -10.70 -4.12 13.02
C MET A 86 -11.90 -3.98 12.08
N VAL A 87 -11.85 -3.03 11.14
CA VAL A 87 -12.96 -2.68 10.23
C VAL A 87 -12.77 -3.27 8.83
N GLY A 88 -11.80 -4.17 8.64
CA GLY A 88 -11.57 -4.83 7.36
C GLY A 88 -12.83 -5.54 6.84
N PRO A 89 -13.03 -5.58 5.51
CA PRO A 89 -14.12 -6.36 4.90
C PRO A 89 -14.03 -7.76 5.49
N GLY A 90 -15.14 -8.22 6.07
CA GLY A 90 -15.19 -9.45 6.86
C GLY A 90 -14.33 -10.51 6.18
N ILE A 91 -13.39 -11.05 6.94
CA ILE A 91 -12.60 -12.22 6.55
C ILE A 91 -13.61 -13.32 6.26
N GLY A 92 -14.11 -13.29 5.02
CA GLY A 92 -14.92 -14.29 4.40
C GLY A 92 -14.03 -15.48 4.35
N ARG A 93 -14.33 -16.42 5.24
CA ARG A 93 -13.90 -17.81 5.20
C ARG A 93 -13.71 -18.23 3.74
N CYS A 94 -12.48 -18.59 3.38
CA CYS A 94 -12.32 -19.80 2.59
C CYS A 94 -12.57 -20.99 3.52
#